data_AF-A0A452I1I5-F1
#
_entry.id   AF-A0A452I1I5-F1
#
_cell.length_a   1.000
_cell.length_b   1.000
_cell.length_c   1.000
_cell.angle_alpha   90.00
_cell.angle_beta   90.00
_cell.angle_gamma   90.00
#
_symmetry.space_group_name_H-M   'P 1'
#
loop_
_entity.id
_entity.type
_entity.pdbx_description
1 polymer ?
#
loop_
_entity_poly.entity_id
_entity_poly.type
_entity_poly.pdbx_seq_one_letter_code
_entity_poly.pdbx_strand_id
1 'polypeptide(L)'
;MAGNFWQSSHYLQWILDKQDLLKERQKDLKFLTEEEYWKLQIFFTNVIQALGEHLKLRQQVIATATVYFKRFYARYSLKSIDPVLMAPTCVFLASKVEEFGVVSNTRLISAATSVCKCK
;
A
#
# COMPACT_ATOMS: atom_id res chain seq x y z
N MET A 1 -16.51 -7.34 8.73
CA MET A 1 -16.45 -8.61 9.48
C MET A 1 -15.67 -8.46 10.78
N ALA A 2 -16.18 -7.68 11.75
CA ALA A 2 -15.41 -7.31 12.95
C ALA A 2 -15.17 -8.47 13.93
N GLY A 3 -16.00 -9.52 13.90
CA GLY A 3 -15.94 -10.63 14.86
C GLY A 3 -15.25 -11.90 14.36
N ASN A 4 -14.77 -11.96 13.12
CA ASN A 4 -14.30 -13.23 12.53
C ASN A 4 -12.83 -13.21 12.10
N PHE A 5 -11.96 -12.63 12.93
CA PHE A 5 -10.53 -12.53 12.61
C PHE A 5 -9.87 -13.91 12.43
N TRP A 6 -10.10 -14.85 13.35
CA TRP A 6 -9.45 -16.16 13.36
C TRP A 6 -9.80 -17.07 12.17
N GLN A 7 -10.94 -16.85 11.52
CA GLN A 7 -11.34 -17.57 10.30
C GLN A 7 -11.16 -16.71 9.04
N SER A 8 -10.66 -15.48 9.18
CA SER A 8 -10.51 -14.57 8.05
C SER A 8 -9.33 -14.96 7.16
N SER A 9 -9.42 -14.58 5.88
CA SER A 9 -8.30 -14.69 4.95
C SER A 9 -7.08 -13.88 5.42
N HIS A 10 -7.29 -12.80 6.19
CA HIS A 10 -6.20 -12.05 6.80
C HIS A 10 -5.36 -12.96 7.68
N TYR A 11 -5.99 -13.60 8.68
CA TYR A 11 -5.28 -14.47 9.61
C TYR A 11 -4.67 -15.69 8.92
N LEU A 12 -5.46 -16.37 8.08
CA LEU A 12 -5.06 -17.65 7.48
C LEU A 12 -4.00 -17.54 6.38
N GLN A 13 -3.88 -16.40 5.69
CA GLN A 13 -3.01 -16.27 4.51
C GLN A 13 -2.02 -15.10 4.56
N TRP A 14 -2.32 -14.06 5.34
CA TRP A 14 -1.58 -12.79 5.29
C TRP A 14 -0.85 -12.43 6.59
N ILE A 15 -0.89 -13.32 7.58
CA ILE A 15 0.07 -13.32 8.68
C ILE A 15 1.28 -14.13 8.21
N LEU A 16 2.29 -13.42 7.72
CA LEU A 16 3.46 -14.00 7.10
C LEU A 16 4.57 -14.21 8.13
N ASP A 17 5.35 -15.28 7.97
CA ASP A 17 6.55 -15.47 8.78
C ASP A 17 7.64 -14.47 8.37
N LYS A 18 8.41 -14.03 9.37
CA LYS A 18 9.49 -13.07 9.18
C LYS A 18 10.60 -13.62 8.29
N GLN A 19 10.91 -14.92 8.39
CA GLN A 19 11.99 -15.52 7.61
C GLN A 19 11.65 -15.57 6.13
N ASP A 20 10.42 -15.99 5.80
CA ASP A 20 9.92 -16.02 4.43
C ASP A 20 9.89 -14.62 3.81
N LEU A 21 9.46 -13.62 4.58
CA LEU A 21 9.43 -12.23 4.11
C LEU A 21 10.83 -11.69 3.79
N LEU A 22 11.84 -12.03 4.61
CA LEU A 22 13.21 -11.62 4.37
C LEU A 22 13.79 -12.33 3.14
N LYS A 23 13.45 -13.60 2.92
CA LYS A 23 13.87 -14.38 1.76
C LYS A 23 13.36 -13.76 0.45
N GLU A 24 12.09 -13.36 0.40
CA GLU A 24 11.53 -12.67 -0.77
C GLU A 24 12.18 -11.30 -0.99
N ARG A 25 12.46 -10.56 0.08
CA ARG A 25 13.13 -9.24 0.02
C ARG A 25 14.56 -9.31 -0.51
N GLN A 26 15.25 -10.46 -0.42
CA GLN A 26 16.60 -10.61 -0.96
C GLN A 26 16.69 -10.29 -2.46
N LYS A 27 15.59 -10.39 -3.20
CA LYS A 27 15.52 -10.00 -4.62
C LYS A 27 15.81 -8.51 -4.82
N ASP A 28 15.34 -7.66 -3.91
CA ASP A 28 15.48 -6.21 -3.95
C ASP A 28 16.73 -5.73 -3.21
N LEU A 29 17.18 -6.49 -2.19
CA LEU A 29 18.40 -6.19 -1.44
C LEU A 29 19.69 -6.30 -2.27
N LYS A 30 19.61 -6.86 -3.49
CA LYS A 30 20.71 -6.80 -4.46
C LYS A 30 20.96 -5.39 -4.99
N PHE A 31 19.95 -4.53 -4.94
CA PHE A 31 19.98 -3.16 -5.48
C PHE A 31 19.88 -2.10 -4.40
N LEU A 32 19.22 -2.40 -3.28
CA LEU A 32 19.05 -1.49 -2.15
C LEU A 32 19.62 -2.09 -0.87
N THR A 33 20.14 -1.26 0.03
CA THR A 33 20.44 -1.68 1.39
C THR A 33 19.17 -1.90 2.20
N GLU A 34 19.27 -2.65 3.32
CA GLU A 34 18.11 -2.86 4.21
C GLU A 34 17.55 -1.54 4.77
N GLU A 35 18.42 -0.58 5.06
CA GLU A 35 18.01 0.75 5.52
C GLU A 35 17.25 1.53 4.44
N GLU A 36 17.74 1.53 3.20
CA GLU A 36 17.06 2.18 2.09
C GLU A 36 15.70 1.54 1.81
N TYR A 37 15.62 0.21 1.88
CA TYR A 37 14.35 -0.50 1.73
C TYR A 37 13.34 -0.07 2.81
N TRP A 38 13.76 0.03 4.07
CA TRP A 38 12.91 0.56 5.13
C TRP A 38 12.49 2.00 4.85
N LYS A 39 13.44 2.89 4.53
CA LYS A 39 13.16 4.31 4.24
C LYS A 39 12.16 4.45 3.09
N LEU A 40 12.27 3.62 2.07
CA LEU A 40 11.35 3.55 0.94
C LEU A 40 9.95 3.09 1.39
N GLN A 41 9.87 2.08 2.27
CA GLN A 41 8.59 1.66 2.87
C GLN A 41 7.92 2.77 3.70
N ILE A 42 8.69 3.55 4.48
CA ILE A 42 8.17 4.73 5.19
C ILE A 42 7.67 5.76 4.17
N PHE A 43 8.47 6.06 3.16
CA PHE A 43 8.15 7.06 2.14
C PHE A 43 6.81 6.77 1.47
N PHE A 44 6.59 5.56 0.99
CA PHE A 44 5.32 5.20 0.35
C PHE A 44 4.15 5.13 1.32
N THR A 45 4.39 4.79 2.60
CA THR A 45 3.34 4.88 3.63
C THR A 45 2.88 6.34 3.80
N ASN A 46 3.82 7.28 3.81
CA ASN A 46 3.51 8.72 3.87
C ASN A 46 2.83 9.24 2.59
N VAL A 47 3.21 8.73 1.41
CA VAL A 47 2.54 9.06 0.14
C VAL A 47 1.08 8.60 0.16
N ILE A 48 0.81 7.37 0.61
CA ILE A 48 -0.56 6.84 0.72
C ILE A 48 -1.38 7.66 1.73
N GLN A 49 -0.78 8.04 2.87
CA GLN A 49 -1.42 8.92 3.84
C GLN A 49 -1.78 10.29 3.23
N ALA A 50 -0.85 10.95 2.55
CA ALA A 50 -1.08 12.23 1.89
C ALA A 50 -2.15 12.16 0.80
N LEU A 51 -2.17 11.07 0.01
CA LEU A 51 -3.23 10.80 -0.97
C LEU A 51 -4.60 10.65 -0.29
N GLY A 52 -4.65 9.92 0.81
CA GLY A 52 -5.86 9.73 1.59
C GLY A 52 -6.40 11.04 2.16
N GLU A 53 -5.53 11.89 2.70
CA GLU A 53 -5.88 13.21 3.23
C GLU A 53 -6.38 14.15 2.13
N HIS A 54 -5.70 14.20 0.98
CA HIS A 54 -6.14 15.00 -0.17
C HIS A 54 -7.51 14.57 -0.70
N LEU A 55 -7.81 13.27 -0.66
CA LEU A 55 -9.10 12.70 -1.04
C LEU A 55 -10.15 12.75 0.10
N LYS A 56 -9.77 13.21 1.30
CA LYS A 56 -10.59 13.26 2.52
C LYS A 56 -11.17 11.89 2.92
N LEU A 57 -10.35 10.85 2.79
CA LEU A 57 -10.72 9.48 3.16
C LEU A 57 -10.61 9.27 4.67
N ARG A 58 -11.40 8.32 5.20
CA ARG A 58 -11.27 7.88 6.60
C ARG A 58 -9.99 7.09 6.81
N GLN A 59 -9.42 7.14 8.02
CA GLN A 59 -8.17 6.46 8.34
C GLN A 59 -8.23 4.94 8.11
N GLN A 60 -9.39 4.31 8.29
CA GLN A 60 -9.59 2.89 7.98
C GLN A 60 -9.30 2.57 6.51
N VAL A 61 -9.76 3.42 5.57
CA VAL A 61 -9.49 3.28 4.13
C VAL A 61 -8.01 3.40 3.83
N ILE A 62 -7.33 4.36 4.46
CA ILE A 62 -5.90 4.60 4.28
C ILE A 62 -5.09 3.42 4.84
N ALA A 63 -5.50 2.88 5.99
CA ALA A 63 -4.88 1.70 6.59
C ALA A 63 -5.05 0.47 5.69
N THR A 64 -6.24 0.22 5.15
CA THR A 64 -6.50 -0.87 4.21
C THR A 64 -5.66 -0.73 2.95
N ALA A 65 -5.55 0.48 2.38
CA ALA A 65 -4.69 0.76 1.23
C ALA A 65 -3.20 0.49 1.54
N THR A 66 -2.72 0.92 2.71
CA THR A 66 -1.35 0.68 3.16
C THR A 66 -1.05 -0.80 3.31
N VAL A 67 -2.01 -1.59 3.83
CA VAL A 67 -1.88 -3.04 3.94
C VAL A 67 -1.81 -3.69 2.56
N TYR A 68 -2.63 -3.27 1.59
CA TYR A 68 -2.53 -3.79 0.22
C TYR A 68 -1.19 -3.50 -0.43
N PHE A 69 -0.66 -2.28 -0.25
CA PHE A 69 0.66 -1.92 -0.75
C PHE A 69 1.76 -2.81 -0.14
N LYS A 70 1.76 -2.97 1.20
CA LYS A 70 2.74 -3.82 1.89
C LYS A 70 2.62 -5.28 1.50
N ARG A 71 1.41 -5.80 1.34
CA ARG A 71 1.15 -7.19 0.90
C ARG A 71 1.66 -7.46 -0.51
N PHE A 72 1.53 -6.49 -1.42
CA PHE A 72 2.04 -6.62 -2.77
C PHE A 72 3.57 -6.73 -2.78
N TYR A 73 4.26 -5.76 -2.18
CA TYR A 73 5.72 -5.76 -2.13
C TYR A 73 6.34 -6.74 -1.12
N ALA A 74 5.51 -7.43 -0.33
CA ALA A 74 5.95 -8.58 0.48
C ALA A 74 6.20 -9.83 -0.37
N ARG A 75 5.51 -9.97 -1.52
CA ARG A 75 5.65 -11.11 -2.44
C ARG A 75 6.33 -10.75 -3.75
N TYR A 76 6.19 -9.52 -4.19
CA TYR A 76 6.74 -9.05 -5.47
C TYR A 76 7.86 -8.04 -5.24
N SER A 77 8.84 -8.09 -6.14
CA SER A 77 9.95 -7.13 -6.18
C SER A 77 9.45 -5.73 -6.54
N LEU A 78 10.12 -4.68 -6.02
CA LEU A 78 9.83 -3.28 -6.33
C LEU A 78 9.86 -2.95 -7.84
N LYS A 79 10.59 -3.73 -8.65
CA LYS A 79 10.69 -3.54 -10.10
C LYS A 79 9.50 -4.09 -10.91
N SER A 80 8.62 -4.86 -10.27
CA SER A 80 7.51 -5.51 -10.97
C SER A 80 6.47 -4.49 -11.47
N ILE A 81 6.09 -3.57 -10.59
CA ILE A 81 5.18 -2.47 -10.86
C ILE A 81 5.74 -1.25 -10.12
N ASP A 82 5.74 -0.11 -10.80
CA ASP A 82 6.15 1.16 -10.21
C ASP A 82 5.33 1.46 -8.93
N PRO A 83 5.98 1.62 -7.76
CA PRO A 83 5.30 1.95 -6.52
C PRO A 83 4.57 3.29 -6.56
N VAL A 84 4.96 4.21 -7.45
CA VAL A 84 4.24 5.47 -7.69
C VAL A 84 2.85 5.22 -8.29
N LEU A 85 2.72 4.21 -9.16
CA LEU A 85 1.44 3.77 -9.71
C LEU A 85 0.65 2.90 -8.71
N MET A 86 1.36 2.07 -7.95
CA MET A 86 0.73 1.14 -7.02
C MET A 86 0.05 1.86 -5.84
N ALA A 87 0.65 2.93 -5.32
CA ALA A 87 0.09 3.71 -4.22
C ALA A 87 -1.35 4.23 -4.47
N PRO A 88 -1.64 5.00 -5.54
CA PRO A 88 -3.00 5.45 -5.83
C PRO A 88 -3.94 4.29 -6.22
N THR A 89 -3.42 3.22 -6.81
CA THR A 89 -4.20 2.01 -7.12
C THR A 89 -4.71 1.33 -5.85
N CYS A 90 -3.87 1.21 -4.82
CA CYS A 90 -4.27 0.67 -3.52
C CYS A 90 -5.33 1.55 -2.84
N VAL A 91 -5.19 2.89 -2.91
CA VAL A 91 -6.18 3.83 -2.36
C VAL A 91 -7.52 3.71 -3.08
N PHE A 92 -7.50 3.64 -4.40
CA PHE A 92 -8.71 3.45 -5.21
C PHE A 92 -9.42 2.14 -4.87
N LEU A 93 -8.68 1.03 -4.78
CA LEU A 93 -9.26 -0.26 -4.41
C LEU A 93 -9.84 -0.23 -2.99
N ALA A 94 -9.08 0.29 -2.01
CA ALA A 94 -9.52 0.37 -0.62
C ALA A 94 -10.80 1.20 -0.46
N SER A 95 -10.92 2.33 -1.17
CA SER A 95 -12.14 3.16 -1.12
C SER A 95 -13.41 2.43 -1.57
N LYS A 96 -13.27 1.48 -2.50
CA LYS A 96 -14.37 0.62 -2.94
C LYS A 96 -14.70 -0.47 -1.92
N VAL A 97 -13.67 -1.09 -1.33
CA VAL A 97 -13.83 -2.20 -0.36
C VAL A 97 -14.45 -1.72 0.95
N GLU A 98 -14.08 -0.53 1.42
CA GLU A 98 -14.59 0.07 2.66
C GLU A 98 -15.92 0.82 2.48
N GLU A 99 -16.58 0.65 1.33
CA GLU A 99 -17.88 1.26 1.00
C GLU A 99 -17.93 2.80 1.17
N PHE A 100 -16.79 3.48 1.08
CA PHE A 100 -16.73 4.94 1.18
C PHE A 100 -17.25 5.63 -0.09
N GLY A 101 -17.19 4.94 -1.23
CA GLY A 101 -17.67 5.40 -2.53
C GLY A 101 -16.60 5.32 -3.61
N VAL A 102 -17.01 5.39 -4.88
CA VAL A 102 -16.10 5.35 -6.02
C VAL A 102 -15.44 6.71 -6.20
N VAL A 103 -14.13 6.80 -5.96
CA VAL A 103 -13.34 7.99 -6.33
C VAL A 103 -13.39 8.13 -7.85
N SER A 104 -13.78 9.29 -8.37
CA SER A 104 -13.82 9.50 -9.82
C SER A 104 -12.41 9.46 -10.41
N ASN A 105 -12.29 8.97 -11.66
CA ASN A 105 -11.01 8.88 -12.35
C ASN A 105 -10.27 10.22 -12.35
N THR A 106 -10.98 11.32 -12.61
CA THR A 106 -10.41 12.68 -12.61
C THR A 106 -9.89 13.10 -11.25
N ARG A 107 -10.62 12.82 -10.16
CA ARG A 107 -10.18 13.16 -8.79
C ARG A 107 -8.98 12.32 -8.36
N LEU A 108 -8.95 11.03 -8.71
CA LEU A 108 -7.83 10.15 -8.39
C LEU A 108 -6.55 10.61 -9.08
N ILE A 109 -6.61 10.85 -10.40
CA ILE A 109 -5.44 11.28 -11.18
C ILE A 109 -4.98 12.68 -10.73
N SER A 110 -5.91 13.60 -10.43
CA SER A 110 -5.56 14.92 -9.91
C SER A 110 -4.86 14.84 -8.55
N ALA A 111 -5.33 13.97 -7.64
CA ALA A 111 -4.71 13.78 -6.32
C ALA A 111 -3.34 13.09 -6.43
N ALA A 112 -3.20 12.09 -7.31
CA ALA A 112 -1.91 11.47 -7.60
C ALA A 112 -0.91 12.49 -8.14
N THR A 113 -1.34 13.33 -9.09
CA THR A 113 -0.49 14.35 -9.69
C THR A 113 -0.06 15.42 -8.67
N SER A 114 -0.94 15.84 -7.76
CA SER A 114 -0.59 16.84 -6.74
C SER A 114 0.41 16.29 -5.74
N VAL A 115 0.24 15.05 -5.28
CA VAL A 115 1.15 14.42 -4.32
C VAL A 115 2.51 14.10 -4.96
N CYS A 116 2.54 13.69 -6.23
CA CYS A 116 3.80 13.43 -6.94
C CYS A 116 4.56 14.71 -7.32
N LYS A 117 3.89 15.85 -7.52
CA LYS A 117 4.54 17.14 -7.83
C LYS A 117 5.05 17.88 -6.59
N CYS A 118 4.56 17.55 -5.40
CA CYS A 118 4.90 18.25 -4.16
C CYS A 118 6.23 17.81 -3.52
N LYS A 119 7.05 16.96 -4.16
CA LYS A 119 8.37 16.55 -3.67
C LYS A 119 9.38 16.39 -4.79
#